data_AF-A0A2M9A3V7-F1
#
_entry.id   AF-A0A2M9A3V7-F1
#
_cell.length_a   1.000
_cell.length_b   1.000
_cell.length_c   1.000
_cell.angle_alpha   90.00
_cell.angle_beta   90.00
_cell.angle_gamma   90.00
#
_symmetry.space_group_name_H-M   'P 1'
#
loop_
_entity.id
_entity.type
_entity.pdbx_description
1 polymer ?
#
loop_
_entity_poly.entity_id
_entity_poly.type
_entity_poly.pdbx_seq_one_letter_code
_entity_poly.pdbx_strand_id
1 'polypeptide(L)'
;MPISFIVFVLIGFIIVAVGAYRLGAHFSHAAKREQPEEKNSIPYDKCVAGNTSKFQYGSLTDARDGETYRTIRIGNQVWMAENLRFHAEGSFAPNNHEENVKVHGRLYTWNSALGLPDEPPEDSTASHLDMTKQIREKNYQGIAPEGWHIPSNKEWETLMAQLKSSDEDLRSGCFWRKPGRDSLGFFALPAGYRFGNGSFLHFGDRTRFWSKDEYCGRSNAYRFGITEESMDIEGIYRSDAISVRCIQNS
;
A
#
# COMPACT_ATOMS: atom_id res chain seq x y z
N MET A 1 43.12 -60.07 16.05
CA MET A 1 42.47 -58.81 16.49
C MET A 1 40.97 -59.05 16.51
N PRO A 2 40.30 -58.87 17.66
CA PRO A 2 39.03 -59.51 17.92
C PRO A 2 37.86 -58.76 17.26
N ILE A 3 36.91 -59.56 16.78
CA ILE A 3 35.64 -59.22 16.12
C ILE A 3 34.70 -58.38 17.03
N SER A 4 35.13 -58.03 18.26
CA SER A 4 34.37 -57.22 19.23
C SER A 4 34.34 -55.71 18.97
N PHE A 5 35.19 -55.15 18.11
CA PHE A 5 35.23 -53.69 17.91
C PHE A 5 34.35 -53.16 16.75
N ILE A 6 33.94 -54.03 15.82
CA ILE A 6 33.11 -53.65 14.65
C ILE A 6 31.60 -53.71 14.97
N VAL A 7 31.19 -54.49 15.98
CA VAL A 7 29.78 -54.61 16.38
C VAL A 7 29.28 -53.37 17.15
N PHE A 8 30.15 -52.67 17.87
CA PHE A 8 29.75 -51.47 18.64
C PHE A 8 29.53 -50.21 17.79
N VAL A 9 30.18 -50.10 16.61
CA VAL A 9 29.99 -48.94 15.73
C VAL A 9 28.67 -49.04 14.94
N LEU A 10 28.26 -50.24 14.51
CA LEU A 10 27.01 -50.43 13.76
C LEU A 10 25.75 -50.32 14.64
N ILE A 11 25.79 -50.74 15.90
CA ILE A 11 24.63 -50.62 16.82
C ILE A 11 24.40 -49.16 17.24
N GLY A 12 25.47 -48.36 17.37
CA GLY A 12 25.37 -46.92 17.67
C GLY A 12 24.64 -46.12 16.58
N PHE A 13 24.91 -46.42 15.30
CA PHE A 13 24.24 -45.74 14.18
C PHE A 13 22.76 -46.11 14.03
N ILE A 14 22.36 -47.34 14.37
CA ILE A 14 20.95 -47.77 14.30
C ILE A 14 20.11 -47.10 15.40
N ILE A 15 20.65 -46.94 16.61
CA ILE A 15 19.92 -46.28 17.72
C ILE A 15 19.76 -44.77 17.46
N VAL A 16 20.77 -44.11 16.88
CA VAL A 16 20.67 -42.68 16.50
C VAL A 16 19.68 -42.48 15.34
N ALA A 17 19.66 -43.38 14.35
CA ALA A 17 18.71 -43.30 13.23
C ALA A 17 17.25 -43.56 13.65
N VAL A 18 16.99 -44.54 14.54
CA VAL A 18 15.63 -44.82 15.04
C VAL A 18 15.16 -43.75 16.02
N GLY A 19 16.06 -43.18 16.84
CA GLY A 19 15.76 -42.04 17.72
C GLY A 19 15.40 -40.77 16.93
N ALA A 20 16.14 -40.46 15.87
CA ALA A 20 15.86 -39.33 14.97
C ALA A 20 14.57 -39.55 14.15
N TYR A 21 14.26 -40.79 13.74
CA TYR A 21 13.01 -41.10 13.04
C TYR A 21 11.78 -41.04 13.96
N ARG A 22 11.91 -41.45 15.23
CA ARG A 22 10.80 -41.34 16.22
C ARG A 22 10.61 -39.94 16.79
N LEU A 23 11.63 -39.07 16.80
CA LEU A 23 11.44 -37.63 17.02
C LEU A 23 10.86 -36.94 15.78
N GLY A 24 11.29 -37.33 14.57
CA GLY A 24 10.79 -36.79 13.30
C GLY A 24 9.34 -37.15 12.97
N ALA A 25 8.85 -38.31 13.45
CA ALA A 25 7.47 -38.74 13.25
C ALA A 25 6.47 -38.20 14.29
N HIS A 26 6.94 -37.63 15.40
CA HIS A 26 6.08 -36.98 16.41
C HIS A 26 6.05 -35.44 16.33
N PHE A 27 6.81 -34.84 15.42
CA PHE A 27 6.72 -33.41 15.07
C PHE A 27 6.20 -33.20 13.63
N SER A 28 5.37 -34.12 13.14
CA SER A 28 4.61 -33.94 11.90
C SER A 28 3.20 -33.46 12.22
N HIS A 29 2.89 -32.26 11.72
CA HIS A 29 1.56 -31.66 11.64
C HIS A 29 0.79 -31.43 12.95
N ALA A 30 1.36 -30.60 13.82
CA ALA A 30 0.59 -29.46 14.30
C ALA A 30 1.05 -28.22 13.53
N ALA A 31 0.81 -28.21 12.22
CA ALA A 31 0.56 -26.94 11.55
C ALA A 31 -0.64 -26.39 12.31
N LYS A 32 -0.41 -25.40 13.17
CA LYS A 32 -1.48 -24.58 13.71
C LYS A 32 -2.25 -24.17 12.47
N ARG A 33 -3.42 -24.77 12.23
CA ARG A 33 -4.41 -24.16 11.36
C ARG A 33 -4.55 -22.78 11.95
N GLU A 34 -3.96 -21.78 11.31
CA GLU A 34 -4.43 -20.42 11.48
C GLU A 34 -5.94 -20.54 11.29
N GLN A 35 -6.65 -20.35 12.40
CA GLN A 35 -8.07 -20.08 12.36
C GLN A 35 -8.25 -19.06 11.23
N PRO A 36 -9.18 -19.23 10.27
CA PRO A 36 -9.40 -18.21 9.26
C PRO A 36 -9.60 -16.89 10.00
N GLU A 37 -8.61 -16.01 9.95
CA GLU A 37 -8.61 -14.77 10.72
C GLU A 37 -9.89 -14.05 10.36
N GLU A 38 -10.73 -13.80 11.38
CA GLU A 38 -12.06 -13.28 11.24
C GLU A 38 -11.97 -11.95 10.46
N LYS A 39 -12.30 -11.98 9.17
CA LYS A 39 -12.37 -10.78 8.33
C LYS A 39 -13.20 -9.77 9.10
N ASN A 40 -12.60 -8.65 9.48
CA ASN A 40 -13.32 -7.53 10.06
C ASN A 40 -14.43 -7.12 9.08
N SER A 41 -15.65 -7.58 9.36
CA SER A 41 -16.73 -7.77 8.38
C SER A 41 -17.68 -6.58 8.29
N ILE A 42 -17.26 -5.42 8.78
CA ILE A 42 -18.07 -4.20 8.74
C ILE A 42 -18.32 -3.84 7.27
N PRO A 43 -19.59 -3.81 6.80
CA PRO A 43 -19.91 -3.37 5.44
C PRO A 43 -19.40 -1.94 5.20
N TYR A 44 -18.94 -1.67 3.97
CA TYR A 44 -18.32 -0.38 3.62
C TYR A 44 -19.17 0.82 4.03
N ASP A 45 -20.47 0.81 3.71
CA ASP A 45 -21.39 1.90 4.04
C ASP A 45 -21.52 2.15 5.54
N LYS A 46 -21.50 1.08 6.36
CA LYS A 46 -21.51 1.22 7.82
C LYS A 46 -20.21 1.81 8.33
N CYS A 47 -19.08 1.42 7.76
CA CYS A 47 -17.80 2.01 8.14
C CYS A 47 -17.72 3.49 7.78
N VAL A 48 -18.15 3.84 6.57
CA VAL A 48 -18.28 5.23 6.11
C VAL A 48 -19.18 6.01 7.06
N ALA A 49 -20.38 5.50 7.36
CA ALA A 49 -21.33 6.16 8.27
C ALA A 49 -20.70 6.41 9.66
N GLY A 50 -19.95 5.45 10.18
CA GLY A 50 -19.20 5.59 11.42
C GLY A 50 -18.19 6.74 11.37
N ASN A 51 -17.59 7.02 10.22
CA ASN A 51 -16.63 8.11 10.08
C ASN A 51 -17.27 9.46 9.77
N THR A 52 -18.32 9.48 8.95
CA THR A 52 -19.10 10.70 8.64
C THR A 52 -19.87 11.24 9.85
N SER A 53 -20.06 10.43 10.90
CA SER A 53 -20.61 10.91 12.17
C SER A 53 -19.59 11.67 13.02
N LYS A 54 -18.28 11.50 12.75
CA LYS A 54 -17.17 12.15 13.47
C LYS A 54 -16.61 13.36 12.72
N PHE A 55 -16.64 13.32 11.39
CA PHE A 55 -16.02 14.32 10.52
C PHE A 55 -17.00 14.85 9.48
N GLN A 56 -16.88 16.14 9.18
CA GLN A 56 -17.60 16.77 8.06
C GLN A 56 -16.77 16.65 6.79
N TYR A 57 -17.19 15.76 5.89
CA TYR A 57 -16.55 15.57 4.59
C TYR A 57 -17.07 16.56 3.55
N GLY A 58 -16.14 17.07 2.75
CA GLY A 58 -16.44 17.68 1.46
C GLY A 58 -16.60 16.61 0.36
N SER A 59 -16.73 17.08 -0.87
CA SER A 59 -16.88 16.24 -2.04
C SER A 59 -16.08 16.79 -3.22
N LEU A 60 -15.53 15.89 -4.01
CA LEU A 60 -14.91 16.12 -5.30
C LEU A 60 -15.58 15.20 -6.31
N THR A 61 -16.07 15.73 -7.43
CA THR A 61 -16.49 14.91 -8.57
C THR A 61 -15.48 15.08 -9.69
N ASP A 62 -14.91 13.98 -10.15
CA ASP A 62 -13.99 13.97 -11.26
C ASP A 62 -14.78 14.06 -12.57
N ALA A 63 -14.58 15.15 -13.32
CA ALA A 63 -15.31 15.40 -14.56
C ALA A 63 -14.96 14.41 -15.68
N ARG A 64 -13.86 13.66 -15.55
CA ARG A 64 -13.36 12.74 -16.59
C ARG A 64 -14.13 11.43 -16.63
N ASP A 65 -14.58 10.93 -15.48
CA ASP A 65 -15.26 9.65 -15.32
C ASP A 65 -16.57 9.71 -14.50
N GLY A 66 -16.89 10.87 -13.91
CA GLY A 66 -18.07 11.07 -13.09
C GLY A 66 -17.97 10.48 -11.68
N GLU A 67 -16.81 9.95 -11.28
CA GLU A 67 -16.63 9.40 -9.93
C GLU A 67 -16.58 10.52 -8.89
N THR A 68 -17.34 10.34 -7.81
CA THR A 68 -17.35 11.25 -6.67
C THR A 68 -16.54 10.67 -5.50
N TYR A 69 -15.73 11.51 -4.89
CA TYR A 69 -14.85 11.19 -3.77
C TYR A 69 -15.12 12.14 -2.61
N ARG A 70 -15.12 11.61 -1.39
CA ARG A 70 -15.11 12.43 -0.18
C ARG A 70 -13.76 13.14 -0.03
N THR A 71 -13.79 14.32 0.58
CA THR A 71 -12.59 15.12 0.88
C THR A 71 -12.62 15.60 2.32
N ILE A 72 -11.45 15.84 2.91
CA ILE A 72 -11.31 16.27 4.30
C ILE A 72 -10.21 17.32 4.41
N ARG A 73 -10.45 18.35 5.23
CA ARG A 73 -9.41 19.33 5.57
C ARG A 73 -8.63 18.84 6.79
N ILE A 74 -7.32 18.70 6.64
CA ILE A 74 -6.39 18.31 7.69
C ILE A 74 -5.32 19.41 7.81
N GLY A 75 -5.36 20.15 8.92
CA GLY A 75 -4.59 21.38 9.06
C GLY A 75 -4.92 22.39 7.95
N ASN A 76 -3.92 22.71 7.12
CA ASN A 76 -4.05 23.62 5.98
C ASN A 76 -4.18 22.92 4.62
N GLN A 77 -4.21 21.58 4.60
CA GLN A 77 -4.31 20.79 3.38
C GLN A 77 -5.72 20.20 3.25
N VAL A 78 -6.21 20.09 2.01
CA VAL A 78 -7.46 19.38 1.72
C VAL A 78 -7.11 18.11 0.96
N TRP A 79 -7.39 16.96 1.58
CA TRP A 79 -7.06 15.64 1.07
C TRP A 79 -8.32 14.94 0.55
N MET A 80 -8.16 14.09 -0.46
CA MET A 80 -9.17 13.05 -0.72
C MET A 80 -9.21 12.11 0.50
N ALA A 81 -10.41 11.69 0.89
CA ALA A 81 -10.64 10.65 1.91
C ALA A 81 -10.90 9.26 1.28
N GLU A 82 -10.81 9.18 -0.05
CA GLU A 82 -10.92 7.95 -0.83
C GLU A 82 -9.75 7.86 -1.82
N ASN A 83 -9.36 6.64 -2.18
CA ASN A 83 -8.35 6.42 -3.22
C ASN A 83 -8.93 6.71 -4.60
N LEU A 84 -8.09 7.22 -5.50
CA LEU A 84 -8.47 7.48 -6.89
C LEU A 84 -8.90 6.18 -7.59
N ARG A 85 -10.03 6.24 -8.30
CA ARG A 85 -10.62 5.11 -9.06
C ARG A 85 -10.52 5.29 -10.58
N PHE A 86 -9.92 6.39 -11.04
CA PHE A 86 -9.77 6.70 -12.45
C PHE A 86 -9.09 5.54 -13.21
N HIS A 87 -9.74 5.05 -14.26
CA HIS A 87 -9.18 3.95 -15.05
C HIS A 87 -8.15 4.48 -16.04
N ALA A 88 -6.87 4.21 -15.78
CA ALA A 88 -5.74 4.56 -16.64
C ALA A 88 -4.96 3.31 -17.09
N GLU A 89 -4.19 3.43 -18.17
CA GLU A 89 -3.17 2.43 -18.50
C GLU A 89 -2.17 2.30 -17.36
N GLY A 90 -1.71 1.08 -17.06
CA GLY A 90 -0.87 0.80 -15.90
C GLY A 90 -1.59 0.85 -14.55
N SER A 91 -2.94 0.81 -14.54
CA SER A 91 -3.75 0.70 -13.32
C SER A 91 -4.36 -0.68 -13.13
N PHE A 92 -4.49 -1.12 -11.87
CA PHE A 92 -4.90 -2.47 -11.49
C PHE A 92 -5.93 -2.45 -10.34
N ALA A 93 -6.81 -3.44 -10.34
CA ALA A 93 -7.70 -3.67 -9.22
C ALA A 93 -6.96 -4.28 -8.00
N PRO A 94 -7.24 -3.80 -6.77
CA PRO A 94 -6.70 -4.41 -5.56
C PRO A 94 -7.05 -5.90 -5.44
N ASN A 95 -6.08 -6.71 -5.02
CA ASN A 95 -6.18 -8.16 -4.95
C ASN A 95 -6.53 -8.83 -6.29
N ASN A 96 -6.34 -8.15 -7.43
CA ASN A 96 -6.72 -8.61 -8.77
C ASN A 96 -8.24 -8.85 -8.95
N HIS A 97 -9.07 -8.11 -8.22
CA HIS A 97 -10.53 -8.26 -8.17
C HIS A 97 -11.20 -6.90 -8.39
N GLU A 98 -11.85 -6.68 -9.55
CA GLU A 98 -12.48 -5.39 -9.91
C GLU A 98 -13.56 -4.95 -8.91
N GLU A 99 -14.23 -5.90 -8.25
CA GLU A 99 -15.19 -5.61 -7.18
C GLU A 99 -14.59 -4.82 -6.00
N ASN A 100 -13.27 -4.90 -5.80
CA ASN A 100 -12.59 -4.15 -4.74
C ASN A 100 -12.38 -2.68 -5.10
N VAL A 101 -12.45 -2.29 -6.38
CA VAL A 101 -12.12 -0.93 -6.84
C VAL A 101 -13.04 0.11 -6.20
N LYS A 102 -14.34 -0.20 -6.04
CA LYS A 102 -15.28 0.78 -5.47
C LYS A 102 -14.93 1.17 -4.04
N VAL A 103 -14.41 0.21 -3.26
CA VAL A 103 -14.06 0.39 -1.85
C VAL A 103 -12.63 0.91 -1.69
N HIS A 104 -11.68 0.30 -2.39
CA HIS A 104 -10.25 0.49 -2.14
C HIS A 104 -9.54 1.42 -3.15
N GLY A 105 -10.21 1.84 -4.21
CA GLY A 105 -9.56 2.54 -5.31
C GLY A 105 -8.86 1.59 -6.28
N ARG A 106 -8.15 2.17 -7.26
CA ARG A 106 -7.20 1.43 -8.10
C ARG A 106 -5.77 1.58 -7.58
N LEU A 107 -4.92 0.68 -8.00
CA LEU A 107 -3.46 0.75 -7.84
C LEU A 107 -2.85 1.19 -9.16
N TYR A 108 -1.81 2.01 -9.14
CA TYR A 108 -1.19 2.59 -10.33
C TYR A 108 0.31 2.38 -10.25
N THR A 109 0.98 2.14 -11.37
CA THR A 109 2.44 2.34 -11.45
C THR A 109 2.78 3.83 -11.24
N TRP A 110 4.03 4.15 -10.93
CA TRP A 110 4.41 5.54 -10.71
C TRP A 110 4.25 6.39 -11.98
N ASN A 111 4.66 5.85 -13.14
CA ASN A 111 4.47 6.53 -14.42
C ASN A 111 2.98 6.74 -14.72
N SER A 112 2.15 5.71 -14.51
CA SER A 112 0.69 5.83 -14.63
C SER A 112 0.13 6.92 -13.70
N ALA A 113 0.55 6.96 -12.43
CA ALA A 113 0.11 7.99 -11.47
C ALA A 113 0.50 9.41 -11.89
N LEU A 114 1.65 9.57 -12.55
CA LEU A 114 2.12 10.86 -13.05
C LEU A 114 1.62 11.19 -14.47
N GLY A 115 0.88 10.30 -15.12
CA GLY A 115 0.46 10.48 -16.51
C GLY A 115 1.64 10.48 -17.50
N LEU A 116 2.71 9.77 -17.15
CA LEU A 116 3.91 9.62 -17.96
C LEU A 116 3.84 8.33 -18.80
N PRO A 117 4.48 8.30 -19.97
CA PRO A 117 4.64 7.06 -20.73
C PRO A 117 5.48 6.03 -19.96
N ASP A 118 5.23 4.74 -20.18
CA ASP A 118 5.99 3.65 -19.53
C ASP A 118 7.47 3.65 -19.96
N GLU A 119 7.74 3.99 -21.22
CA GLU A 119 9.09 4.18 -21.75
C GLU A 119 9.43 5.68 -21.81
N PRO A 120 10.62 6.10 -21.35
CA PRO A 120 11.04 7.49 -21.49
C PRO A 120 11.15 7.85 -22.98
N PRO A 121 10.79 9.10 -23.37
CA PRO A 121 10.99 9.55 -24.74
C PRO A 121 12.45 9.40 -25.17
N GLU A 122 12.69 9.08 -26.45
CA GLU A 122 14.02 8.80 -26.99
C GLU A 122 15.10 9.79 -26.52
N ASP A 123 16.23 9.21 -26.16
CA ASP A 123 17.29 9.67 -25.27
C ASP A 123 17.89 11.04 -25.65
N SER A 124 17.27 12.11 -25.15
CA SER A 124 18.03 13.33 -24.83
C SER A 124 17.94 13.61 -23.35
N THR A 125 19.09 13.82 -22.73
CA THR A 125 19.20 14.27 -21.34
C THR A 125 18.38 15.54 -21.07
N ALA A 126 18.19 16.38 -22.10
CA ALA A 126 17.35 17.56 -22.08
C ALA A 126 15.86 17.24 -21.87
N SER A 127 15.29 16.29 -22.63
CA SER A 127 13.88 15.89 -22.48
C SER A 127 13.59 15.29 -21.10
N HIS A 128 14.53 14.52 -20.55
CA HIS A 128 14.40 13.97 -19.21
C HIS A 128 14.47 15.07 -18.15
N LEU A 129 15.39 16.04 -18.30
CA LEU A 129 15.52 17.17 -17.37
C LEU A 129 14.26 18.05 -17.35
N ASP A 130 13.66 18.31 -18.51
CA ASP A 130 12.43 19.11 -18.61
C ASP A 130 11.25 18.40 -17.95
N MET A 131 11.10 17.09 -18.15
CA MET A 131 10.09 16.28 -17.47
C MET A 131 10.29 16.31 -15.94
N THR A 132 11.51 16.05 -15.46
CA THR A 132 11.82 16.11 -14.02
C THR A 132 11.56 17.50 -13.44
N LYS A 133 11.79 18.56 -14.21
CA LYS A 133 11.49 19.94 -13.79
C LYS A 133 9.98 20.16 -13.62
N GLN A 134 9.16 19.66 -14.55
CA GLN A 134 7.70 19.74 -14.45
C GLN A 134 7.16 18.98 -13.24
N ILE A 135 7.63 17.74 -13.00
CA ILE A 135 7.20 16.93 -11.83
C ILE A 135 7.52 17.64 -10.50
N ARG A 136 8.60 18.43 -10.46
CA ARG A 136 9.00 19.22 -9.29
C ARG A 136 8.16 20.47 -9.07
N GLU A 137 7.29 20.86 -10.01
CA GLU A 137 6.32 21.92 -9.78
C GLU A 137 5.40 21.56 -8.60
N LYS A 138 4.96 22.59 -7.87
CA LYS A 138 4.27 22.43 -6.58
C LYS A 138 3.03 21.54 -6.71
N ASN A 139 2.16 21.85 -7.66
CA ASN A 139 0.87 21.21 -7.84
C ASN A 139 0.85 20.31 -9.10
N TYR A 140 1.90 19.51 -9.33
CA TYR A 140 1.98 18.65 -10.53
C TYR A 140 0.83 17.62 -10.55
N GLN A 141 -0.11 17.79 -11.49
CA GLN A 141 -1.40 17.11 -11.48
C GLN A 141 -1.29 15.59 -11.66
N GLY A 142 -0.50 15.12 -12.62
CA GLY A 142 -0.52 13.70 -13.05
C GLY A 142 -1.92 13.25 -13.46
N ILE A 143 -2.34 12.06 -13.02
CA ILE A 143 -3.72 11.58 -13.24
C ILE A 143 -4.72 12.08 -12.21
N ALA A 144 -4.36 13.01 -11.31
CA ALA A 144 -5.33 13.59 -10.39
C ALA A 144 -6.41 14.39 -11.14
N PRO A 145 -7.62 14.55 -10.56
CA PRO A 145 -8.66 15.42 -11.11
C PRO A 145 -8.19 16.87 -11.23
N GLU A 146 -8.83 17.65 -12.08
CA GLU A 146 -8.52 19.09 -12.22
C GLU A 146 -8.66 19.82 -10.88
N GLY A 147 -7.66 20.67 -10.56
CA GLY A 147 -7.58 21.37 -9.28
C GLY A 147 -7.00 20.53 -8.13
N TRP A 148 -6.56 19.30 -8.42
CA TRP A 148 -5.90 18.38 -7.49
C TRP A 148 -4.58 17.89 -8.07
N HIS A 149 -3.71 17.36 -7.22
CA HIS A 149 -2.41 16.83 -7.64
C HIS A 149 -1.96 15.62 -6.83
N ILE A 150 -0.93 14.95 -7.35
CA ILE A 150 -0.24 13.85 -6.68
C ILE A 150 0.65 14.45 -5.57
N PRO A 151 0.53 14.02 -4.31
CA PRO A 151 1.25 14.66 -3.21
C PRO A 151 2.77 14.48 -3.31
N SER A 152 3.52 15.47 -2.82
CA SER A 152 4.96 15.38 -2.58
C SER A 152 5.29 14.79 -1.20
N ASN A 153 6.55 14.44 -0.97
CA ASN A 153 7.04 14.01 0.35
C ASN A 153 6.81 15.10 1.40
N LYS A 154 7.01 16.37 1.03
CA LYS A 154 6.77 17.50 1.93
C LYS A 154 5.30 17.59 2.38
N GLU A 155 4.38 17.22 1.51
CA GLU A 155 2.94 17.23 1.83
C GLU A 155 2.56 16.05 2.71
N TRP A 156 3.15 14.87 2.48
CA TRP A 156 3.05 13.73 3.39
C TRP A 156 3.60 14.05 4.78
N GLU A 157 4.78 14.69 4.85
CA GLU A 157 5.37 15.16 6.11
C GLU A 157 4.48 16.18 6.82
N THR A 158 3.85 17.08 6.07
CA THR A 158 2.91 18.07 6.63
C THR A 158 1.66 17.40 7.21
N LEU A 159 1.12 16.38 6.54
CA LEU A 159 0.04 15.53 7.08
C LEU A 159 0.49 14.82 8.36
N MET A 160 1.68 14.20 8.32
CA MET A 160 2.22 13.47 9.47
C MET A 160 2.43 14.37 10.69
N ALA A 161 2.80 15.63 10.49
CA ALA A 161 2.96 16.60 11.57
C ALA A 161 1.65 16.95 12.30
N GLN A 162 0.48 16.56 11.77
CA GLN A 162 -0.82 16.74 12.43
C GLN A 162 -1.18 15.60 13.41
N LEU A 163 -0.42 14.51 13.38
CA LEU A 163 -0.73 13.30 14.14
C LEU A 163 -0.34 13.43 15.61
N LYS A 164 -1.16 12.86 16.50
CA LYS A 164 -0.90 12.83 17.95
C LYS A 164 -0.24 11.52 18.40
N SER A 165 -0.56 10.44 17.70
CA SER A 165 0.05 9.12 17.76
C SER A 165 0.44 8.71 16.34
N SER A 166 1.40 7.81 16.13
CA SER A 166 1.94 7.58 14.79
C SER A 166 0.89 7.07 13.80
N ASP A 167 0.52 5.80 13.86
CA ASP A 167 -0.04 5.09 12.70
C ASP A 167 -1.54 4.77 12.81
N GLU A 168 -2.09 4.69 14.02
CA GLU A 168 -3.53 4.44 14.25
C GLU A 168 -4.42 5.63 13.83
N ASP A 169 -3.83 6.83 13.77
CA ASP A 169 -4.56 8.09 13.56
C ASP A 169 -5.00 8.30 12.11
N LEU A 170 -4.45 7.56 11.14
CA LEU A 170 -4.84 7.61 9.72
C LEU A 170 -5.61 6.36 9.26
N ARG A 171 -5.39 5.21 9.90
CA ARG A 171 -6.07 3.95 9.57
C ARG A 171 -7.56 4.05 9.91
N SER A 172 -8.41 3.69 8.96
CA SER A 172 -9.85 3.55 9.20
C SER A 172 -10.16 2.52 10.29
N GLY A 173 -11.34 2.66 10.90
CA GLY A 173 -11.86 1.75 11.92
C GLY A 173 -12.36 0.40 11.39
N CYS A 174 -12.09 0.06 10.13
CA CYS A 174 -12.63 -1.12 9.45
C CYS A 174 -11.67 -1.61 8.36
N PHE A 175 -11.92 -2.80 7.79
CA PHE A 175 -11.12 -3.48 6.75
C PHE A 175 -9.68 -3.83 7.12
N TRP A 176 -9.05 -3.11 8.05
CA TRP A 176 -7.78 -3.50 8.64
C TRP A 176 -7.97 -4.68 9.58
N ARG A 177 -7.02 -5.62 9.55
CA ARG A 177 -6.92 -6.69 10.55
C ARG A 177 -6.76 -6.11 11.96
N LYS A 178 -5.90 -5.10 12.12
CA LYS A 178 -5.89 -4.20 13.28
C LYS A 178 -6.47 -2.83 12.88
N PRO A 179 -7.73 -2.50 13.22
CA PRO A 179 -8.30 -1.18 12.92
C PRO A 179 -7.59 -0.01 13.61
N GLY A 180 -7.59 1.14 12.95
CA GLY A 180 -7.18 2.41 13.55
C GLY A 180 -8.37 3.20 14.09
N ARG A 181 -8.07 4.40 14.61
CA ARG A 181 -9.08 5.32 15.15
C ARG A 181 -9.50 6.38 14.14
N ASP A 182 -8.68 6.60 13.10
CA ASP A 182 -8.81 7.67 12.11
C ASP A 182 -9.16 9.02 12.76
N SER A 183 -8.23 9.59 13.52
CA SER A 183 -8.50 10.79 14.32
C SER A 183 -8.54 12.09 13.49
N LEU A 184 -8.15 12.02 12.21
CA LEU A 184 -8.12 13.15 11.29
C LEU A 184 -9.17 13.07 10.16
N GLY A 185 -9.86 11.93 10.01
CA GLY A 185 -10.80 11.69 8.91
C GLY A 185 -10.11 11.39 7.58
N PHE A 186 -8.85 10.97 7.60
CA PHE A 186 -8.11 10.62 6.39
C PHE A 186 -8.62 9.31 5.76
N PHE A 187 -9.16 8.42 6.60
CA PHE A 187 -9.84 7.20 6.21
C PHE A 187 -9.00 6.28 5.30
N ALA A 188 -7.77 5.96 5.72
CA ALA A 188 -6.93 5.02 4.98
C ALA A 188 -7.52 3.60 5.04
N LEU A 189 -7.67 2.97 3.88
CA LEU A 189 -8.10 1.57 3.73
C LEU A 189 -6.92 0.72 3.27
N PRO A 190 -6.82 -0.55 3.72
CA PRO A 190 -5.67 -1.41 3.43
C PRO A 190 -5.80 -2.07 2.05
N ALA A 191 -5.51 -1.31 0.99
CA ALA A 191 -5.64 -1.78 -0.40
C ALA A 191 -4.56 -2.80 -0.83
N GLY A 192 -3.55 -3.06 0.02
CA GLY A 192 -2.37 -3.82 -0.35
C GLY A 192 -1.58 -3.14 -1.47
N TYR A 193 -0.80 -3.93 -2.20
CA TYR A 193 -0.06 -3.46 -3.36
C TYR A 193 0.32 -4.60 -4.29
N ARG A 194 0.63 -4.25 -5.54
CA ARG A 194 1.05 -5.18 -6.58
C ARG A 194 2.49 -4.90 -6.96
N PHE A 195 3.32 -5.92 -7.12
CA PHE A 195 4.67 -5.77 -7.63
C PHE A 195 4.70 -5.71 -9.16
N GLY A 196 5.77 -5.18 -9.73
CA GLY A 196 5.95 -5.13 -11.19
C GLY A 196 5.84 -6.49 -11.89
N ASN A 197 6.16 -7.59 -11.20
CA ASN A 197 6.09 -8.95 -11.76
C ASN A 197 4.68 -9.56 -11.81
N GLY A 198 3.64 -8.89 -11.30
CA GLY A 198 2.30 -9.48 -11.25
C GLY A 198 1.77 -9.82 -9.86
N SER A 199 2.66 -10.12 -8.91
CA SER A 199 2.22 -10.62 -7.61
C SER A 199 1.59 -9.51 -6.79
N PHE A 200 0.57 -9.87 -6.00
CA PHE A 200 -0.16 -8.96 -5.15
C PHE A 200 -0.04 -9.44 -3.69
N LEU A 201 0.18 -8.53 -2.73
CA LEU A 201 0.29 -8.85 -1.30
C LEU A 201 -0.42 -7.82 -0.40
N HIS A 202 -0.66 -8.25 0.85
CA HIS A 202 -1.09 -7.41 1.99
C HIS A 202 -2.43 -6.69 1.85
N PHE A 203 -3.38 -7.23 1.08
CA PHE A 203 -4.77 -6.77 1.15
C PHE A 203 -5.31 -6.99 2.56
N GLY A 204 -5.91 -5.97 3.16
CA GLY A 204 -6.38 -6.03 4.55
C GLY A 204 -5.35 -5.62 5.61
N ASP A 205 -4.06 -5.55 5.26
CA ASP A 205 -2.99 -5.34 6.26
C ASP A 205 -2.16 -4.09 6.05
N ARG A 206 -2.06 -3.59 4.81
CA ARG A 206 -1.19 -2.47 4.45
C ARG A 206 -1.81 -1.60 3.37
N THR A 207 -1.41 -0.33 3.34
CA THR A 207 -1.64 0.53 2.19
C THR A 207 -0.41 1.39 1.92
N ARG A 208 -0.25 1.74 0.65
CA ARG A 208 0.83 2.61 0.17
C ARG A 208 0.24 3.62 -0.80
N PHE A 209 0.74 4.85 -0.73
CA PHE A 209 0.36 5.94 -1.59
C PHE A 209 1.59 6.51 -2.30
N TRP A 210 1.46 6.78 -3.58
CA TRP A 210 2.55 7.42 -4.31
C TRP A 210 2.84 8.82 -3.79
N SER A 211 4.13 9.16 -3.77
CA SER A 211 4.61 10.53 -3.83
C SER A 211 5.01 10.85 -5.26
N LYS A 212 4.80 12.09 -5.69
CA LYS A 212 5.33 12.57 -6.98
C LYS A 212 6.85 12.73 -6.97
N ASP A 213 7.48 12.70 -5.79
CA ASP A 213 8.92 12.91 -5.69
C ASP A 213 9.71 11.64 -6.08
N GLU A 214 10.74 11.84 -6.88
CA GLU A 214 11.63 10.77 -7.32
C GLU A 214 12.53 10.30 -6.18
N TYR A 215 12.73 8.99 -6.09
CA TYR A 215 13.75 8.39 -5.22
C TYR A 215 15.04 8.23 -6.02
N CYS A 216 16.19 8.29 -5.36
CA CYS A 216 17.50 8.30 -6.03
C CYS A 216 17.61 7.24 -7.15
N GLY A 217 18.04 7.68 -8.34
CA GLY A 217 18.12 6.84 -9.54
C GLY A 217 16.87 6.92 -10.43
N ARG A 218 16.87 6.17 -11.53
CA ARG A 218 15.78 6.20 -12.54
C ARG A 218 14.69 5.14 -12.32
N SER A 219 14.89 4.21 -11.40
CA SER A 219 14.02 3.02 -11.24
C SER A 219 13.07 3.10 -10.05
N ASN A 220 13.30 4.04 -9.12
CA ASN A 220 12.57 4.11 -7.86
C ASN A 220 11.85 5.45 -7.70
N ALA A 221 10.79 5.45 -6.89
CA ALA A 221 10.05 6.63 -6.48
C ALA A 221 9.63 6.52 -5.01
N TYR A 222 9.36 7.65 -4.38
CA TYR A 222 8.93 7.65 -2.99
C TYR A 222 7.47 7.19 -2.86
N ARG A 223 7.21 6.44 -1.80
CA ARG A 223 5.86 6.12 -1.32
C ARG A 223 5.71 6.60 0.11
N PHE A 224 4.50 7.00 0.48
CA PHE A 224 4.05 7.03 1.88
C PHE A 224 3.33 5.71 2.15
N GLY A 225 3.61 5.02 3.26
CA GLY A 225 2.82 3.84 3.60
C GLY A 225 2.49 3.69 5.06
N ILE A 226 1.48 2.86 5.27
CA ILE A 226 0.82 2.65 6.55
C ILE A 226 0.69 1.14 6.75
N THR A 227 1.17 0.68 7.89
CA THR A 227 1.06 -0.70 8.35
C THR A 227 0.29 -0.74 9.68
N GLU A 228 0.20 -1.92 10.29
CA GLU A 228 -0.42 -2.07 11.61
C GLU A 228 0.41 -1.52 12.78
N GLU A 229 1.70 -1.24 12.53
CA GLU A 229 2.72 -0.91 13.53
C GLU A 229 3.50 0.37 13.22
N SER A 230 3.46 0.87 11.99
CA SER A 230 4.31 1.98 11.56
C SER A 230 3.76 2.74 10.36
N MET A 231 4.30 3.95 10.18
CA MET A 231 4.22 4.73 8.95
C MET A 231 5.58 5.30 8.60
N ASP A 232 5.84 5.46 7.31
CA ASP A 232 7.13 5.80 6.76
C ASP A 232 7.01 6.38 5.34
N ILE A 233 8.07 7.05 4.92
CA ILE A 233 8.28 7.51 3.54
C ILE A 233 9.56 6.83 3.04
N GLU A 234 9.44 5.97 2.03
CA GLU A 234 10.55 5.15 1.53
C GLU A 234 10.53 5.05 0.00
N GLY A 235 11.65 4.59 -0.59
CA GLY A 235 11.75 4.31 -2.01
C GLY A 235 11.27 2.90 -2.37
N ILE A 236 10.45 2.79 -3.40
CA ILE A 236 10.06 1.51 -4.02
C ILE A 236 10.23 1.58 -5.54
N TYR A 237 10.15 0.43 -6.22
CA TYR A 237 10.24 0.37 -7.68
C TYR A 237 9.04 1.07 -8.32
N ARG A 238 9.30 1.89 -9.35
CA ARG A 238 8.26 2.60 -10.13
C ARG A 238 7.27 1.66 -10.83
N SER A 239 7.68 0.41 -11.05
CA SER A 239 6.88 -0.65 -11.66
C SER A 239 5.91 -1.34 -10.70
N ASP A 240 6.08 -1.15 -9.39
CA ASP A 240 5.06 -1.58 -8.43
C ASP A 240 3.79 -0.74 -8.64
N ALA A 241 2.62 -1.31 -8.37
CA ALA A 241 1.36 -0.57 -8.38
C ALA A 241 0.84 -0.39 -6.95
N ILE A 242 0.65 0.87 -6.56
CA ILE A 242 0.14 1.28 -5.25
C ILE A 242 -0.96 2.33 -5.40
N SER A 243 -1.66 2.66 -4.31
CA SER A 243 -2.80 3.59 -4.38
C SER A 243 -2.34 5.02 -4.71
N VAL A 244 -3.27 5.81 -5.25
CA VAL A 244 -3.12 7.27 -5.38
C VAL A 244 -4.17 7.95 -4.52
N ARG A 245 -3.72 8.95 -3.75
CA ARG A 245 -4.54 9.77 -2.86
C ARG A 245 -4.20 11.23 -3.16
N CYS A 246 -5.12 11.97 -3.77
CA CYS A 246 -4.80 13.32 -4.24
C CYS A 246 -5.02 14.36 -3.14
N ILE A 247 -4.34 15.49 -3.30
CA ILE A 247 -4.45 16.68 -2.47
C ILE A 247 -4.89 17.87 -3.34
N GLN A 248 -5.69 18.78 -2.80
CA GLN A 248 -6.18 19.95 -3.53
C GLN A 248 -5.04 20.95 -3.75
N ASN A 249 -5.03 21.60 -4.91
CA ASN A 249 -4.05 22.64 -5.22
C ASN A 249 -4.08 23.77 -4.18
N SER A 250 -2.90 24.27 -3.82
CA SER A 250 -2.70 25.40 -2.90
C SER A 250 -1.86 26.51 -3.50
#